data_AF-A0A655ZR83-F1
#
_entry.id   AF-A0A655ZR83-F1
#
_cell.length_a   1.000
_cell.length_b   1.000
_cell.length_c   1.000
_cell.angle_alpha   90.00
_cell.angle_beta   90.00
_cell.angle_gamma   90.00
#
_symmetry.space_group_name_H-M   'P 1'
#
loop_
_entity.id
_entity.type
_entity.pdbx_description
1 polymer ?
#
loop_
_entity_poly.entity_id
_entity_poly.type
_entity_poly.pdbx_seq_one_letter_code
_entity_poly.pdbx_strand_id
1 'polypeptide(L)'
;MHSLAQALAKFDNNRFYFVAPEALAMPDYICEELDEAGVKYQVFSDMESVIPELDILYMTRVQKERFDESEYAHIKSAYILTAAHLSDARSNLKVLHPLPRVDEITTDVDKTPHAYYFEQVENGVYAREALLALVLNESL
;
A
#
# COMPACT_ATOMS: atom_id res chain seq x y z
N MET A 1 0.24 -6.29 -3.57
CA MET A 1 0.13 -6.32 -2.09
C MET A 1 0.61 -7.63 -1.50
N HIS A 2 0.29 -8.79 -2.09
CA HIS A 2 0.61 -10.09 -1.51
C HIS A 2 2.10 -10.26 -1.17
N SER A 3 3.00 -10.02 -2.14
CA SER A 3 4.45 -10.15 -1.93
C SER A 3 5.01 -9.19 -0.86
N LEU A 4 4.41 -7.99 -0.72
CA LEU A 4 4.82 -7.04 0.31
C LEU A 4 4.42 -7.53 1.71
N ALA A 5 3.18 -8.03 1.86
CA ALA A 5 2.72 -8.62 3.11
C ALA A 5 3.61 -9.80 3.51
N GLN A 6 3.88 -10.71 2.58
CA GLN A 6 4.76 -11.86 2.78
C GLN A 6 6.19 -11.48 3.16
N ALA A 7 6.75 -10.44 2.52
CA ALA A 7 8.10 -9.97 2.83
C ALA A 7 8.16 -9.34 4.23
N LEU A 8 7.19 -8.48 4.55
CA LEU A 8 7.11 -7.80 5.85
C LEU A 8 6.77 -8.76 7.00
N ALA A 9 6.06 -9.87 6.73
CA ALA A 9 5.81 -10.92 7.71
C ALA A 9 7.08 -11.63 8.21
N LYS A 10 8.21 -11.48 7.50
CA LYS A 10 9.52 -11.99 7.93
C LYS A 10 10.19 -11.11 8.99
N PHE A 11 9.59 -9.98 9.35
CA PHE A 11 10.10 -9.03 10.33
C PHE A 11 9.13 -8.91 11.50
N ASP A 12 9.70 -8.79 12.70
CA ASP A 12 8.94 -8.72 13.94
C ASP A 12 8.20 -7.39 14.10
N ASN A 13 7.13 -7.41 14.91
CA ASN A 13 6.38 -6.22 15.36
C ASN A 13 5.67 -5.42 14.27
N ASN A 14 5.46 -6.01 13.08
CA ASN A 14 4.57 -5.43 12.09
C ASN A 14 3.09 -5.68 12.44
N ARG A 15 2.24 -4.69 12.15
CA ARG A 15 0.78 -4.82 12.21
C ARG A 15 0.18 -4.31 10.91
N PHE A 16 -0.70 -5.08 10.31
CA PHE A 16 -1.34 -4.75 9.03
C PHE A 16 -2.75 -4.21 9.22
N TYR A 17 -3.10 -3.22 8.42
CA TYR A 17 -4.45 -2.65 8.32
C TYR A 17 -4.86 -2.81 6.85
N PHE A 18 -5.78 -3.72 6.56
CA PHE A 18 -6.28 -3.96 5.22
C PHE A 18 -7.54 -3.12 4.99
N VAL A 19 -7.45 -2.16 4.08
CA VAL A 19 -8.55 -1.26 3.73
C VAL A 19 -8.98 -1.56 2.31
N ALA A 20 -10.12 -2.22 2.14
CA ALA A 20 -10.62 -2.65 0.84
C ALA A 20 -12.14 -2.88 0.89
N PRO A 21 -12.84 -2.76 -0.25
CA PRO A 21 -14.20 -3.27 -0.35
C PRO A 21 -14.18 -4.80 -0.22
N GLU A 22 -15.29 -5.41 0.24
CA GLU A 22 -15.38 -6.86 0.44
C GLU A 22 -14.97 -7.66 -0.81
N ALA A 23 -15.37 -7.18 -1.99
CA ALA A 23 -15.03 -7.79 -3.28
C ALA A 23 -13.50 -7.80 -3.61
N LEU A 24 -12.70 -6.99 -2.92
CA LEU A 24 -11.23 -6.90 -3.08
C LEU A 24 -10.50 -7.18 -1.76
N ALA A 25 -11.13 -7.87 -0.82
CA ALA A 25 -10.50 -8.26 0.44
C ALA A 25 -9.18 -9.02 0.21
N MET A 26 -8.29 -8.97 1.20
CA MET A 26 -7.06 -9.75 1.18
C MET A 26 -7.42 -11.25 1.08
N PRO A 27 -6.82 -12.02 0.15
CA PRO A 27 -7.14 -13.43 0.01
C PRO A 27 -6.83 -14.23 1.28
N ASP A 28 -7.67 -15.23 1.58
CA ASP A 28 -7.57 -16.06 2.79
C ASP A 28 -6.18 -16.69 2.97
N TYR A 29 -5.56 -17.17 1.89
CA TYR A 29 -4.24 -17.79 1.98
C TYR A 29 -3.14 -16.84 2.49
N ILE A 30 -3.26 -15.53 2.22
CA ILE A 30 -2.33 -14.53 2.78
C ILE A 30 -2.63 -14.30 4.25
N CYS A 31 -3.91 -14.23 4.63
CA CYS A 31 -4.33 -14.11 6.03
C CYS A 31 -3.83 -15.30 6.85
N GLU A 32 -3.97 -16.52 6.34
CA GLU A 32 -3.43 -17.75 6.93
C GLU A 32 -1.91 -17.69 7.11
N GLU A 33 -1.16 -17.27 6.09
CA GLU A 33 0.30 -17.09 6.19
C GLU A 33 0.70 -16.06 7.28
N LEU A 34 -0.09 -15.00 7.45
CA LEU A 34 0.13 -14.00 8.51
C LEU A 34 -0.19 -14.55 9.90
N ASP A 35 -1.27 -15.32 10.02
CA ASP A 35 -1.66 -16.00 11.26
C ASP A 35 -0.60 -17.02 11.69
N GLU A 36 -0.07 -17.82 10.76
CA GLU A 36 1.04 -18.75 11.00
C GLU A 36 2.33 -18.05 11.43
N ALA A 37 2.59 -16.86 10.87
CA ALA A 37 3.73 -16.02 11.24
C ALA A 37 3.51 -15.25 12.56
N GLY A 38 2.32 -15.34 13.18
CA GLY A 38 1.98 -14.61 14.40
C GLY A 38 1.86 -13.09 14.20
N VAL A 39 1.62 -12.65 12.97
CA VAL A 39 1.53 -11.25 12.58
C VAL A 39 0.12 -10.73 12.77
N LYS A 40 -0.03 -9.59 13.46
CA LYS A 40 -1.34 -9.00 13.71
C LYS A 40 -1.86 -8.27 12.47
N TYR A 41 -3.10 -8.51 12.09
CA TYR A 41 -3.79 -7.73 11.06
C TYR A 41 -5.25 -7.45 11.44
N GLN A 42 -5.82 -6.42 10.80
CA GLN A 42 -7.23 -6.07 10.91
C GLN A 42 -7.76 -5.57 9.56
N VAL A 43 -9.06 -5.72 9.35
CA VAL A 43 -9.76 -5.28 8.14
C VAL A 43 -10.63 -4.08 8.46
N PHE A 44 -10.59 -3.08 7.60
CA PHE A 44 -11.35 -1.84 7.71
C PHE A 44 -12.04 -1.52 6.39
N SER A 45 -13.19 -0.85 6.49
CA SER A 45 -13.97 -0.40 5.33
C SER A 45 -13.54 0.98 4.82
N ASP A 46 -13.00 1.81 5.71
CA ASP A 46 -12.60 3.19 5.45
C ASP A 46 -11.15 3.45 5.83
N MET A 47 -10.53 4.37 5.11
CA MET A 47 -9.12 4.73 5.31
C MET A 47 -8.96 5.81 6.40
N GLU A 48 -9.95 6.68 6.57
CA GLU A 48 -9.89 7.82 7.51
C GLU A 48 -9.67 7.37 8.96
N SER A 49 -10.36 6.31 9.40
CA SER A 49 -10.24 5.81 10.77
C SER A 49 -8.85 5.26 11.10
N VAL A 50 -8.08 4.82 10.10
CA VAL A 50 -6.79 4.16 10.32
C VAL A 50 -5.58 5.08 10.12
N ILE A 51 -5.67 6.12 9.29
CA ILE A 51 -4.55 7.03 8.97
C ILE A 51 -3.75 7.50 10.21
N PRO A 52 -4.38 7.89 11.33
CA PRO A 52 -3.63 8.34 12.52
C PRO A 52 -2.74 7.26 13.16
N GLU A 53 -2.98 5.98 12.85
CA GLU A 53 -2.22 4.84 13.37
C GLU A 53 -1.10 4.36 12.43
N LEU A 54 -1.07 4.81 11.18
CA LEU A 54 -0.18 4.25 10.16
C LEU A 54 1.20 4.91 10.17
N ASP A 55 2.22 4.08 9.93
CA ASP A 55 3.58 4.53 9.58
C ASP A 55 3.82 4.48 8.07
N ILE A 56 3.15 3.55 7.37
CA ILE A 56 3.14 3.42 5.90
C ILE A 56 1.69 3.28 5.43
N LEU A 57 1.29 4.11 4.48
CA LEU A 57 0.04 3.96 3.72
C LEU A 57 0.40 3.51 2.30
N TYR A 58 0.26 2.22 2.02
CA TYR A 58 0.56 1.64 0.71
C TYR A 58 -0.72 1.54 -0.13
N MET A 59 -0.91 2.50 -1.00
CA MET A 59 -2.07 2.62 -1.88
C MET A 59 -1.91 1.74 -3.12
N THR A 60 -3.04 1.26 -3.67
CA THR A 60 -3.08 0.56 -4.96
C THR A 60 -4.26 1.02 -5.80
N ARG A 61 -4.08 1.00 -7.12
CA ARG A 61 -5.15 1.26 -8.08
C ARG A 61 -6.31 0.26 -7.90
N VAL A 62 -7.54 0.78 -7.90
CA VAL A 62 -8.75 -0.03 -8.04
C VAL A 62 -8.79 -0.63 -9.45
N GLN A 63 -8.82 -1.96 -9.53
CA GLN A 63 -8.83 -2.72 -10.79
C GLN A 63 -10.21 -2.63 -11.46
N LYS A 64 -10.43 -1.60 -12.28
CA LYS A 64 -11.69 -1.33 -13.00
C LYS A 64 -12.23 -2.58 -13.72
N GLU A 65 -11.34 -3.40 -14.27
CA GLU A 65 -11.64 -4.63 -14.99
C GLU A 65 -12.36 -5.71 -14.18
N ARG A 66 -12.50 -5.54 -12.85
CA ARG A 66 -13.21 -6.48 -11.98
C ARG A 66 -14.66 -6.10 -11.68
N PHE A 67 -15.12 -4.94 -12.15
CA PHE A 67 -16.40 -4.35 -11.77
C PHE A 67 -17.18 -3.84 -12.98
N ASP A 68 -18.50 -3.77 -12.85
CA ASP A 68 -19.30 -2.98 -13.78
C ASP A 68 -19.07 -1.47 -13.55
N GLU A 69 -19.49 -0.63 -14.50
CA GLU A 69 -19.22 0.82 -14.41
C GLU A 69 -19.87 1.49 -13.20
N SER A 70 -21.02 1.00 -12.74
CA SER A 70 -21.77 1.59 -11.64
C SER A 70 -21.16 1.23 -10.28
N GLU A 71 -20.79 -0.04 -10.11
CA GLU A 71 -20.10 -0.56 -8.92
C GLU A 71 -18.70 0.05 -8.82
N TYR A 72 -17.98 0.14 -9.94
CA TYR A 72 -16.67 0.79 -10.00
C TYR A 72 -16.74 2.26 -9.57
N ALA A 73 -17.72 3.03 -10.04
CA ALA A 73 -17.85 4.44 -9.67
C ALA A 73 -18.07 4.61 -8.16
N HIS A 74 -18.90 3.76 -7.56
CA HIS A 74 -19.15 3.77 -6.12
C HIS A 74 -17.89 3.40 -5.32
N ILE A 75 -17.27 2.26 -5.63
CA ILE A 75 -16.06 1.79 -4.96
C ILE A 75 -14.94 2.83 -5.09
N LYS A 76 -14.69 3.32 -6.29
CA LYS A 76 -13.63 4.30 -6.56
C LYS A 76 -13.76 5.52 -5.67
N SER A 77 -14.97 6.04 -5.47
CA SER A 77 -15.20 7.26 -4.69
C SER A 77 -14.83 7.12 -3.21
N ALA A 78 -14.92 5.91 -2.64
CA ALA A 78 -14.63 5.64 -1.23
C ALA A 78 -13.13 5.51 -0.91
N TYR A 79 -12.27 5.33 -1.93
CA TYR A 79 -10.84 5.06 -1.75
C TYR A 79 -9.94 6.10 -2.45
N ILE A 80 -10.38 7.37 -2.48
CA ILE A 80 -9.59 8.50 -2.98
C ILE A 80 -8.84 9.16 -1.83
N LEU A 81 -7.51 9.14 -1.86
CA LEU A 81 -6.68 9.87 -0.91
C LEU A 81 -6.49 11.31 -1.36
N THR A 82 -6.80 12.26 -0.46
CA THR A 82 -6.54 13.70 -0.63
C THR A 82 -5.67 14.25 0.48
N ALA A 83 -5.08 15.43 0.30
CA ALA A 83 -4.24 16.05 1.33
C ALA A 83 -5.01 16.31 2.65
N ALA A 84 -6.33 16.51 2.58
CA ALA A 84 -7.16 16.72 3.77
C ALA A 84 -7.21 15.48 4.69
N HIS A 85 -7.22 14.27 4.11
CA HIS A 85 -7.20 13.01 4.86
C HIS A 85 -5.91 12.84 5.68
N LEU A 86 -4.82 13.51 5.27
CA LEU A 86 -3.52 13.44 5.92
C LEU A 86 -3.34 14.47 7.05
N SER A 87 -4.39 15.22 7.39
CA SER A 87 -4.31 16.24 8.45
C SER A 87 -3.97 15.66 9.83
N ASP A 88 -4.51 14.48 10.14
CA ASP A 88 -4.25 13.75 11.40
C ASP A 88 -3.22 12.61 11.23
N ALA A 89 -2.52 12.57 10.09
CA ALA A 89 -1.47 11.58 9.86
C ALA A 89 -0.29 11.80 10.80
N ARG A 90 0.36 10.71 11.20
CA ARG A 90 1.64 10.80 11.92
C ARG A 90 2.66 11.53 11.06
N SER A 91 3.51 12.34 11.68
CA SER A 91 4.54 13.11 10.98
C SER A 91 5.53 12.23 10.18
N ASN A 92 5.73 10.98 10.63
CA ASN A 92 6.58 9.99 9.96
C ASN A 92 5.85 9.16 8.89
N LEU A 93 4.53 9.32 8.70
CA LEU A 93 3.77 8.58 7.70
C LEU A 93 4.35 8.82 6.30
N LYS A 94 4.53 7.72 5.55
CA LYS A 94 4.83 7.78 4.11
C LYS A 94 3.76 7.09 3.29
N VAL A 95 3.32 7.78 2.24
CA VAL A 95 2.38 7.28 1.23
C VAL A 95 3.18 6.68 0.09
N LEU A 96 2.99 5.37 -0.10
CA LEU A 96 3.60 4.57 -1.16
C LEU A 96 2.54 4.18 -2.19
N HIS A 97 2.96 4.02 -3.44
CA HIS A 97 2.10 3.58 -4.53
C HIS A 97 2.97 2.93 -5.63
N PRO A 98 2.63 1.74 -6.13
CA PRO A 98 3.45 1.05 -7.14
C PRO A 98 3.47 1.73 -8.51
N LEU A 99 2.53 2.67 -8.74
CA LEU A 99 2.29 3.39 -9.99
C LEU A 99 1.93 2.49 -11.19
N PRO A 100 1.36 3.05 -12.28
CA PRO A 100 0.81 4.40 -12.38
C PRO A 100 -0.41 4.58 -11.46
N ARG A 101 -0.58 5.78 -10.90
CA ARG A 101 -1.83 6.16 -10.25
C ARG A 101 -2.80 6.74 -11.28
N VAL A 102 -4.10 6.59 -11.07
CA VAL A 102 -5.14 7.17 -11.92
C VAL A 102 -5.78 8.35 -11.20
N ASP A 103 -6.64 8.07 -10.22
CA ASP A 103 -7.40 9.07 -9.47
C ASP A 103 -7.50 8.74 -7.97
N GLU A 104 -6.95 7.60 -7.55
CA GLU A 104 -6.96 7.10 -6.16
C GLU A 104 -6.08 7.94 -5.22
N ILE A 105 -5.20 8.78 -5.76
CA ILE A 105 -4.42 9.77 -5.00
C ILE A 105 -4.49 11.09 -5.76
N THR A 106 -5.05 12.13 -5.15
CA THR A 106 -5.14 13.46 -5.78
C THR A 106 -3.79 14.18 -5.77
N THR A 107 -3.62 15.13 -6.70
CA THR A 107 -2.34 15.82 -6.94
C THR A 107 -1.95 16.82 -5.84
N ASP A 108 -2.87 17.17 -4.94
CA ASP A 108 -2.57 17.97 -3.75
C ASP A 108 -1.75 17.18 -2.73
N VAL A 109 -1.87 15.85 -2.70
CA VAL A 109 -1.06 14.95 -1.85
C VAL A 109 0.42 15.07 -2.18
N ASP A 110 0.78 15.32 -3.44
CA ASP A 110 2.16 15.50 -3.92
C ASP A 110 2.90 16.60 -3.19
N LYS A 111 2.16 17.60 -2.69
CA LYS A 111 2.72 18.77 -1.98
C LYS A 111 2.89 18.52 -0.48
N THR A 112 2.41 17.39 0.01
CA THR A 112 2.53 17.01 1.42
C THR A 112 3.88 16.34 1.69
N PRO A 113 4.41 16.45 2.92
CA PRO A 113 5.65 15.74 3.29
C PRO A 113 5.47 14.21 3.35
N HIS A 114 4.24 13.71 3.21
CA HIS A 114 3.92 12.29 3.26
C HIS A 114 4.04 11.59 1.91
N ALA A 115 3.93 12.31 0.78
CA ALA A 115 4.10 11.71 -0.54
C ALA A 115 5.52 11.14 -0.70
N TYR A 116 5.64 9.86 -1.08
CA TYR A 116 6.94 9.19 -1.24
C TYR A 116 6.98 8.21 -2.43
N TYR A 117 5.91 8.16 -3.24
CA TYR A 117 5.80 7.22 -4.36
C TYR A 117 6.73 7.57 -5.54
N PHE A 118 7.24 8.80 -5.66
CA PHE A 118 8.24 9.12 -6.68
C PHE A 118 9.63 8.64 -6.26
N GLU A 119 10.01 8.89 -5.01
CA GLU A 119 11.22 8.37 -4.39
C GLU A 119 11.22 6.84 -4.37
N GLN A 120 10.06 6.22 -4.10
CA GLN A 120 9.88 4.78 -4.22
C GLN A 120 10.25 4.23 -5.61
N VAL A 121 9.86 4.93 -6.68
CA VAL A 121 10.17 4.51 -8.05
C VAL A 121 11.66 4.63 -8.34
N GLU A 122 12.29 5.72 -7.89
CA GLU A 122 13.74 5.90 -7.98
C GLU A 122 14.49 4.78 -7.24
N ASN A 123 14.06 4.45 -6.03
CA ASN A 123 14.61 3.34 -5.24
C ASN A 123 14.50 1.99 -5.96
N GLY A 124 13.54 1.84 -6.87
CA GLY A 124 13.44 0.66 -7.73
C GLY A 124 14.61 0.48 -8.69
N VAL A 125 15.34 1.54 -9.07
CA VAL A 125 16.56 1.42 -9.89
C VAL A 125 17.65 0.75 -9.07
N TYR A 126 17.97 1.29 -7.91
CA TYR A 126 19.02 0.78 -7.03
C TYR A 126 18.73 -0.64 -6.52
N ALA A 127 17.47 -0.96 -6.20
CA ALA A 127 17.08 -2.31 -5.81
C ALA A 127 17.33 -3.33 -6.92
N ARG A 128 17.07 -2.97 -8.19
CA ARG A 128 17.32 -3.84 -9.35
C ARG A 128 18.80 -3.94 -9.67
N GLU A 129 19.56 -2.85 -9.56
CA GLU A 129 21.02 -2.86 -9.70
C GLU A 129 21.65 -3.81 -8.69
N ALA A 130 21.26 -3.72 -7.41
CA ALA A 130 21.73 -4.62 -6.35
C ALA A 130 21.37 -6.08 -6.65
N LEU A 131 20.14 -6.35 -7.09
CA LEU A 131 19.70 -7.71 -7.44
C LEU A 131 20.50 -8.28 -8.61
N LEU A 132 20.72 -7.49 -9.66
CA LEU A 132 21.53 -7.90 -10.82
C LEU A 132 22.99 -8.14 -10.42
N ALA A 133 23.55 -7.28 -9.57
CA ALA A 133 24.91 -7.42 -9.09
C ALA A 133 25.09 -8.73 -8.30
N LEU A 134 24.16 -9.04 -7.40
CA LEU A 134 24.14 -10.27 -6.61
C LEU A 134 24.02 -11.55 -7.46
N VAL A 135 23.27 -11.49 -8.56
CA VAL A 135 23.02 -12.67 -9.41
C VAL A 135 24.15 -12.91 -10.41
N LEU A 136 24.76 -11.85 -10.93
CA LEU A 136 25.69 -11.94 -12.07
C LEU A 136 27.17 -11.86 -11.68
N ASN A 137 27.51 -11.49 -10.46
CA ASN A 137 28.91 -11.44 -10.00
C ASN A 137 29.19 -12.54 -8.97
N GLU A 138 30.36 -13.15 -9.07
CA GLU A 138 30.82 -14.19 -8.12
C GLU A 138 31.06 -13.63 -6.71
N SER A 139 31.36 -12.33 -6.61
CA SER A 139 31.53 -11.59 -5.36
C SER A 139 31.02 -10.15 -5.53
N LEU A 140 30.59 -9.55 -4.41
CA LEU A 140 30.14 -8.16 -4.31
C LEU A 140 31.29 -7.24 -3.86
#